data_AF-A0A3N5TYA3-F1
#
_entry.id   AF-A0A3N5TYA3-F1
#
_cell.length_a   1.000
_cell.length_b   1.000
_cell.length_c   1.000
_cell.angle_alpha   90.00
_cell.angle_beta   90.00
_cell.angle_gamma   90.00
#
_symmetry.space_group_name_H-M   'P 1'
#
loop_
_entity.id
_entity.type
_entity.pdbx_description
1 polymer ?
#
loop_
_entity_poly.entity_id
_entity_poly.type
_entity_poly.pdbx_seq_one_letter_code
_entity_poly.pdbx_strand_id
1 'polypeptide(L)'
;VKFAELLEMQRRMGVFLPAIGSVYLLTPNTARLMNDGRIPGAVVSRSLMEKVIAEWKDPESGRGASIERAARLGAVLKGLGYRGIHIGGVHRDFSIAARLIDRMTVLEKSWRDFMPEFDEKSGRGDGYFLNQEKTGAFTGIESSRESCGFFDSMHYRMMRTLHNTGFKSDAPLGPLFRNLGRKLDKSRAGRRLIYLAEDIPKSLFLGCRKCGDCAIQHVGFLCPESGCPKHIRNGACGGSRNGFCEVNTDRLCVWYRAWRRFASSGQAGLMAEGLVPPRMWALDGTSSWLNFHLGRDHQGAGNCLEHTGSCKM
;
A
#
# COMPACT_ATOMS: atom_id res chain seq x y z
N VAL A 1 19.97 3.82 10.69
CA VAL A 1 18.72 3.26 11.29
C VAL A 1 17.63 3.15 10.24
N LYS A 2 17.17 1.92 9.97
CA LYS A 2 16.09 1.57 9.04
C LYS A 2 14.86 2.50 9.07
N PHE A 3 14.43 2.94 10.25
CA PHE A 3 13.23 3.76 10.40
C PHE A 3 13.40 5.19 9.87
N ALA A 4 14.63 5.73 9.83
CA ALA A 4 14.88 7.04 9.22
C ALA A 4 14.67 7.00 7.70
N GLU A 5 14.83 5.83 7.07
CA GLU A 5 14.73 5.68 5.62
C GLU A 5 13.33 5.99 5.08
N LEU A 6 12.29 5.62 5.82
CA LEU A 6 10.92 5.93 5.44
C LEU A 6 10.68 7.44 5.40
N LEU A 7 11.18 8.18 6.39
CA LEU A 7 11.03 9.63 6.47
C LEU A 7 11.84 10.37 5.40
N GLU A 8 13.04 9.86 5.08
CA GLU A 8 13.83 10.35 3.95
C GLU A 8 13.11 10.08 2.62
N MET A 9 12.53 8.89 2.45
CA MET A 9 11.74 8.55 1.27
C MET A 9 10.53 9.48 1.14
N GLN A 10 9.77 9.69 2.22
CA GLN A 10 8.65 10.64 2.23
C GLN A 10 9.08 12.05 1.77
N ARG A 11 10.19 12.57 2.31
CA ARG A 11 10.75 13.86 1.91
C ARG A 11 11.12 13.89 0.42
N ARG A 12 11.81 12.87 -0.09
CA ARG A 12 12.18 12.76 -1.51
C ARG A 12 10.98 12.61 -2.45
N MET A 13 9.91 11.96 -1.99
CA MET A 13 8.69 11.76 -2.76
C MET A 13 7.73 12.95 -2.66
N GLY A 14 8.03 13.98 -1.86
CA GLY A 14 7.11 15.09 -1.60
C GLY A 14 5.83 14.66 -0.87
N VAL A 15 5.88 13.54 -0.13
CA VAL A 15 4.73 13.00 0.61
C VAL A 15 4.81 13.47 2.06
N PHE A 16 3.91 14.39 2.44
CA PHE A 16 3.90 15.01 3.77
C PHE A 16 2.84 14.41 4.71
N LEU A 17 2.71 13.09 4.71
CA LEU A 17 1.77 12.39 5.59
C LEU A 17 2.45 12.01 6.92
N PRO A 18 1.75 12.16 8.06
CA PRO A 18 2.24 11.71 9.37
C PRO A 18 2.64 10.23 9.35
N ALA A 19 3.92 9.93 9.61
CA ALA A 19 4.38 8.56 9.76
C ALA A 19 4.04 8.03 11.16
N ILE A 20 3.47 6.83 11.22
CA ILE A 20 3.21 6.08 12.45
C ILE A 20 4.08 4.82 12.45
N GLY A 21 4.86 4.63 13.51
CA GLY A 21 5.75 3.48 13.64
C GLY A 21 5.03 2.28 14.27
N SER A 22 5.23 1.08 13.72
CA SER A 22 4.70 -0.15 14.34
C SER A 22 5.71 -0.69 15.35
N VAL A 23 5.31 -0.72 16.63
CA VAL A 23 6.10 -1.23 17.75
C VAL A 23 5.44 -2.51 18.26
N TYR A 24 6.15 -3.63 18.23
CA TYR A 24 5.59 -4.93 18.60
C TYR A 24 6.28 -5.50 19.85
N LEU A 25 5.50 -5.96 20.82
CA LEU A 25 5.98 -6.69 21.99
C LEU A 25 6.36 -8.12 21.58
N LEU A 26 7.63 -8.32 21.26
CA LEU A 26 8.14 -9.60 20.76
C LEU A 26 8.17 -10.67 21.85
N THR A 27 7.46 -11.76 21.59
CA THR A 27 7.58 -13.02 22.34
C THR A 27 8.40 -14.04 21.54
N PRO A 28 8.93 -15.12 22.16
CA PRO A 28 9.70 -16.13 21.46
C PRO A 28 8.96 -16.76 20.28
N ASN A 29 7.66 -17.05 20.44
CA ASN A 29 6.85 -17.64 19.38
C ASN A 29 6.72 -16.69 18.19
N THR A 30 6.39 -15.42 18.44
CA THR A 30 6.29 -14.42 17.38
C THR A 30 7.63 -14.12 16.73
N ALA A 31 8.72 -14.11 17.51
CA ALA A 31 10.07 -13.89 16.99
C ALA A 31 10.50 -15.01 16.03
N ARG A 32 10.22 -16.28 16.37
CA ARG A 32 10.45 -17.43 15.46
C ARG A 32 9.65 -17.29 14.18
N LEU A 33 8.34 -17.00 14.27
CA LEU A 33 7.49 -16.83 13.09
C LEU A 33 7.95 -15.70 12.15
N MET A 34 8.40 -14.57 12.71
CA MET A 34 8.94 -13.45 11.93
C MET A 34 10.31 -13.78 11.32
N ASN A 35 11.17 -14.51 12.05
CA ASN A 35 12.47 -14.94 11.54
C ASN A 35 12.34 -15.94 10.37
N ASP A 36 11.42 -16.89 10.51
CA ASP A 36 11.06 -17.87 9.47
C ASP A 36 10.42 -17.21 8.24
N GLY A 37 10.04 -15.93 8.33
CA GLY A 37 9.36 -15.20 7.27
C GLY A 37 7.91 -15.65 7.05
N ARG A 38 7.29 -16.28 8.06
CA ARG A 38 5.88 -16.68 8.04
C ARG A 38 4.93 -15.49 8.26
N ILE A 39 5.44 -14.40 8.83
CA ILE A 39 4.69 -13.14 9.01
C ILE A 39 5.16 -12.16 7.93
N PRO A 40 4.33 -11.89 6.90
CA PRO A 40 4.69 -10.97 5.82
C PRO A 40 4.95 -9.56 6.35
N GLY A 41 5.93 -8.87 5.76
CA GLY A 41 6.27 -7.47 6.11
C GLY A 41 7.02 -7.29 7.44
N ALA A 42 7.14 -8.33 8.27
CA ALA A 42 7.91 -8.31 9.51
C ALA A 42 9.21 -9.12 9.35
N VAL A 43 10.33 -8.54 9.77
CA VAL A 43 11.64 -9.20 9.72
C VAL A 43 12.28 -9.11 11.09
N VAL A 44 12.59 -10.26 11.66
CA VAL A 44 13.40 -10.41 12.87
C VAL A 44 14.67 -11.14 12.49
N SER A 45 15.83 -10.55 12.77
CA SER A 45 17.13 -11.18 12.52
C SER A 45 17.31 -12.41 13.40
N ARG A 46 18.24 -13.30 13.01
CA ARG A 46 18.57 -14.47 13.82
C ARG A 46 19.14 -14.06 15.18
N SER A 47 20.01 -13.05 15.22
CA SER A 47 20.58 -12.48 16.46
C SER A 47 19.49 -11.95 17.40
N LEU A 48 18.54 -11.18 16.88
CA LEU A 48 17.43 -10.65 17.68
C LEU A 48 16.51 -11.77 18.17
N MET A 49 16.22 -12.78 17.34
CA MET A 49 15.43 -13.94 17.75
C MET A 49 16.11 -14.70 18.89
N GLU A 50 17.41 -15.01 18.75
CA GLU A 50 18.18 -15.72 19.78
C GLU A 50 18.24 -14.93 21.09
N LYS A 51 18.41 -13.60 21.00
CA LYS A 51 18.33 -12.69 22.16
C LYS A 51 16.97 -12.75 22.85
N VAL A 52 15.86 -12.66 22.10
CA VAL A 52 14.51 -12.75 22.67
C VAL A 52 14.26 -14.11 23.31
N ILE A 53 14.73 -15.20 22.70
CA ILE A 53 14.60 -16.55 23.30
C ILE A 53 15.39 -16.64 24.61
N ALA A 54 16.59 -16.05 24.67
CA ALA A 54 17.41 -16.06 25.88
C ALA A 54 16.81 -15.23 27.02
N GLU A 55 16.17 -14.10 26.72
CA GLU A 55 15.50 -13.23 27.71
C GLU A 55 14.26 -13.89 28.32
N TRP A 56 13.58 -14.75 27.57
CA TRP A 56 12.35 -15.43 27.99
C TRP A 56 12.59 -16.77 28.70
N LYS A 57 13.79 -17.00 29.25
CA LYS A 57 14.03 -18.12 30.19
C LYS A 57 13.13 -18.02 31.42
N ASP A 58 12.90 -16.78 31.88
CA ASP A 58 11.93 -16.45 32.91
C ASP A 58 10.82 -15.55 32.32
N PRO A 59 9.53 -15.85 32.53
CA PRO A 59 8.42 -15.07 31.95
C PRO A 59 8.35 -13.61 32.39
N GLU A 60 8.75 -13.29 33.63
CA GLU A 60 8.69 -11.91 34.14
C GLU A 60 9.82 -11.06 33.54
N SER A 61 11.04 -11.59 33.56
CA SER A 61 12.21 -10.99 32.92
C SER A 61 12.01 -10.81 31.41
N GLY A 62 11.48 -11.83 30.72
CA GLY A 62 11.19 -11.76 29.28
C GLY A 62 10.17 -10.68 28.93
N ARG A 63 9.11 -10.53 29.74
CA ARG A 63 8.14 -9.43 29.57
C ARG A 63 8.78 -8.07 29.81
N GLY A 64 9.58 -7.94 30.87
CA GLY A 64 10.31 -6.71 31.19
C GLY A 64 11.24 -6.29 30.05
N ALA A 65 12.03 -7.23 29.52
CA ALA A 65 12.94 -6.99 28.39
C ALA A 65 12.19 -6.62 27.09
N SER A 66 11.04 -7.25 26.85
CA SER A 66 10.19 -6.95 25.69
C SER A 66 9.62 -5.53 25.75
N ILE A 67 9.15 -5.12 26.94
CA ILE A 67 8.67 -3.75 27.19
C ILE A 67 9.82 -2.76 27.03
N GLU A 68 10.99 -3.04 27.61
CA GLU A 68 12.17 -2.18 27.53
C GLU A 68 12.58 -1.96 26.07
N ARG A 69 12.66 -3.02 25.26
CA ARG A 69 12.99 -2.94 23.84
C ARG A 69 11.96 -2.14 23.06
N ALA A 70 10.68 -2.40 23.30
CA ALA A 70 9.59 -1.69 22.65
C ALA A 70 9.58 -0.20 23.02
N ALA A 71 9.88 0.13 24.28
CA ALA A 71 10.00 1.51 24.75
C ALA A 71 11.21 2.22 24.12
N ARG A 72 12.37 1.55 24.03
CA ARG A 72 13.54 2.09 23.31
C ARG A 72 13.21 2.38 21.85
N LEU A 73 12.55 1.45 21.16
CA LEU A 73 12.11 1.65 19.78
C LEU A 73 11.14 2.83 19.66
N GLY A 74 10.14 2.90 20.56
CA GLY A 74 9.19 4.01 20.60
C GLY A 74 9.87 5.37 20.81
N ALA A 75 10.85 5.44 21.71
CA ALA A 75 11.64 6.66 21.96
C ALA A 75 12.46 7.05 20.71
N VAL A 76 13.10 6.08 20.04
CA VAL A 76 13.82 6.30 18.78
C VAL A 76 12.87 6.83 17.69
N LEU A 77 11.70 6.22 17.52
CA LEU A 77 10.71 6.66 16.53
C LEU A 77 10.24 8.09 16.80
N LYS A 78 9.94 8.42 18.07
CA LYS A 78 9.58 9.78 18.50
C LYS A 78 10.71 10.77 18.18
N GLY A 79 11.95 10.41 18.52
CA GLY A 79 13.15 11.23 18.25
C GLY A 79 13.45 11.44 16.78
N LEU A 80 13.14 10.46 15.92
CA LEU A 80 13.26 10.56 14.46
C LEU A 80 12.20 11.47 13.82
N GLY A 81 11.10 11.76 14.52
CA GLY A 81 10.01 12.62 14.02
C GLY A 81 8.74 11.88 13.61
N TYR A 82 8.57 10.61 13.97
CA TYR A 82 7.29 9.92 13.81
C TYR A 82 6.22 10.59 14.68
N ARG A 83 4.98 10.67 14.15
CA ARG A 83 3.86 11.36 14.81
C ARG A 83 3.06 10.48 15.75
N GLY A 84 3.31 9.18 15.74
CA GLY A 84 2.69 8.23 16.64
C GLY A 84 3.31 6.84 16.53
N ILE A 85 2.86 5.96 17.40
CA ILE A 85 3.19 4.53 17.35
C ILE A 85 1.93 3.68 17.43
N HIS A 86 1.95 2.54 16.74
CA HIS A 86 0.98 1.46 16.87
C HIS A 86 1.61 0.35 17.71
N ILE A 87 1.03 0.05 18.87
CA ILE A 87 1.56 -0.96 19.80
C ILE A 87 0.86 -2.30 19.52
N GLY A 88 1.62 -3.26 18.97
CA GLY A 88 1.17 -4.64 18.73
C GLY A 88 1.62 -5.61 19.81
N GLY A 89 0.90 -6.73 19.94
CA GLY A 89 1.22 -7.80 20.89
C GLY A 89 0.62 -7.62 22.30
N VAL A 90 -0.26 -6.63 22.49
CA VAL A 90 -1.04 -6.44 23.72
C VAL A 90 -2.40 -7.12 23.54
N HIS A 91 -2.64 -8.24 24.24
CA HIS A 91 -3.84 -9.05 24.02
C HIS A 91 -4.80 -9.10 25.21
N ARG A 92 -4.37 -8.73 26.42
CA ARG A 92 -5.15 -8.96 27.66
C ARG A 92 -5.15 -7.81 28.65
N ASP A 93 -4.04 -7.08 28.73
CA ASP A 93 -3.84 -6.08 29.78
C ASP A 93 -3.21 -4.80 29.23
N PHE A 94 -3.96 -3.71 29.35
CA PHE A 94 -3.51 -2.37 28.95
C PHE A 94 -2.45 -1.78 29.89
N SER A 95 -2.25 -2.36 31.08
CA SER A 95 -1.16 -1.95 31.99
C SER A 95 0.22 -2.09 31.32
N ILE A 96 0.37 -3.05 30.41
CA ILE A 96 1.59 -3.24 29.62
C ILE A 96 1.84 -2.05 28.69
N ALA A 97 0.79 -1.55 28.05
CA ALA A 97 0.87 -0.38 27.19
C ALA A 97 1.19 0.88 28.03
N ALA A 98 0.57 1.04 29.20
CA ALA A 98 0.88 2.13 30.12
C ALA A 98 2.36 2.10 30.55
N ARG A 99 2.84 0.94 31.03
CA ARG A 99 4.26 0.75 31.42
C ARG A 99 5.23 1.06 30.27
N LEU A 100 4.88 0.70 29.05
CA LEU A 100 5.67 1.02 27.86
C LEU A 100 5.74 2.53 27.64
N ILE A 101 4.60 3.22 27.70
CA ILE A 101 4.52 4.68 27.49
C ILE A 101 5.27 5.44 28.60
N ASP A 102 5.10 5.02 29.86
CA ASP A 102 5.83 5.59 31.00
C ASP A 102 7.34 5.41 30.80
N ARG A 103 7.75 4.20 30.40
CA ARG A 103 9.17 3.90 30.14
C ARG A 103 9.72 4.71 28.97
N MET A 104 8.96 4.91 27.89
CA MET A 104 9.34 5.78 26.78
C MET A 104 9.62 7.21 27.23
N THR A 105 8.81 7.73 28.15
CA THR A 105 8.97 9.10 28.68
C THR A 105 10.30 9.26 29.41
N VAL A 106 10.72 8.25 30.17
CA VAL A 106 12.05 8.24 30.83
C VAL A 106 13.18 8.20 29.81
N LEU A 107 13.03 7.41 28.74
CA LEU A 107 14.07 7.20 27.72
C LEU A 107 14.13 8.31 26.67
N GLU A 108 13.18 9.25 26.67
CA GLU A 108 13.02 10.25 25.62
C GLU A 108 14.25 11.11 25.37
N LYS A 109 15.02 11.46 26.40
CA LYS A 109 16.21 12.32 26.23
C LYS A 109 17.42 11.58 25.68
N SER A 110 17.51 10.27 25.91
CA SER A 110 18.64 9.41 25.57
C SER A 110 18.38 8.55 24.33
N TRP A 111 17.36 8.87 23.54
CA TRP A 111 16.92 8.03 22.43
C TRP A 111 18.01 7.72 21.40
N ARG A 112 18.98 8.64 21.20
CA ARG A 112 20.10 8.47 20.27
C ARG A 112 20.99 7.29 20.64
N ASP A 113 21.11 6.98 21.93
CA ASP A 113 21.97 5.90 22.42
C ASP A 113 21.42 4.51 22.03
N PHE A 114 20.11 4.41 21.78
CA PHE A 114 19.45 3.17 21.38
C PHE A 114 19.37 2.98 19.86
N MET A 115 19.74 3.99 19.07
CA MET A 115 19.70 3.91 17.60
C MET A 115 20.46 2.70 17.03
N PRO A 116 21.68 2.38 17.49
CA PRO A 116 22.44 1.24 16.94
C PRO A 116 21.75 -0.11 17.13
N GLU A 117 20.92 -0.28 18.17
CA GLU A 117 20.18 -1.53 18.42
C GLU A 117 19.17 -1.86 17.29
N PHE A 118 18.69 -0.84 16.57
CA PHE A 118 17.68 -0.97 15.53
C PHE A 118 18.23 -0.79 14.11
N ASP A 119 19.56 -0.75 13.99
CA ASP A 119 20.26 -0.64 12.72
C ASP A 119 20.83 -1.96 12.21
N GLU A 120 20.40 -3.09 12.80
CA GLU A 120 20.83 -4.40 12.34
C GLU A 120 20.53 -4.55 10.84
N LYS A 121 21.60 -4.64 10.05
CA LYS A 121 21.57 -5.13 8.68
C LYS A 121 20.95 -6.51 8.77
N SER A 122 19.72 -6.67 8.29
CA SER A 122 19.16 -8.01 8.07
C SER A 122 20.22 -8.79 7.31
N GLY A 123 20.77 -9.87 7.87
CA GLY A 123 21.90 -10.65 7.28
C GLY A 123 21.62 -11.26 5.90
N ARG A 124 20.52 -10.88 5.26
CA ARG A 124 20.24 -11.01 3.84
C ARG A 124 20.68 -9.70 3.22
N GLY A 125 21.81 -9.69 2.50
CA GLY A 125 22.53 -8.52 1.95
C GLY A 125 21.75 -7.54 1.07
N ASP A 126 20.43 -7.59 1.08
CA ASP A 126 19.53 -6.60 0.52
C ASP A 126 19.29 -5.53 1.59
N GLY A 127 20.26 -4.62 1.71
CA GLY A 127 20.06 -3.40 2.50
C GLY A 127 18.76 -2.72 2.10
N TYR A 128 18.08 -2.12 3.07
CA TYR A 128 16.98 -1.21 2.80
C TYR A 128 17.51 -0.04 1.93
N PHE A 129 16.61 0.51 1.09
CA PHE A 129 16.85 1.30 -0.13
C PHE A 129 18.00 2.33 -0.09
N LEU A 130 18.39 2.81 1.09
CA LEU A 130 19.42 3.84 1.27
C LEU A 130 20.84 3.32 1.53
N ASN A 131 21.03 2.01 1.73
CA ASN A 131 22.36 1.43 1.97
C ASN A 131 23.11 0.99 0.70
N GLN A 132 22.60 1.29 -0.49
CA GLN A 132 23.40 1.21 -1.71
C GLN A 132 24.11 2.55 -1.95
N GLU A 133 25.18 2.80 -1.20
CA GLU A 133 26.26 3.69 -1.66
C GLU A 133 26.94 3.04 -2.88
N LYS A 134 26.29 3.13 -4.05
CA LYS A 134 26.99 3.08 -5.33
C LYS A 134 26.90 4.47 -5.93
N THR A 135 27.86 5.31 -5.58
CA THR A 135 28.46 6.37 -6.44
C THR A 135 27.59 6.84 -7.61
N GLY A 136 26.42 7.36 -7.28
CA GLY A 136 25.42 7.82 -8.22
C GLY A 136 24.32 8.43 -7.39
N ALA A 137 24.19 9.75 -7.46
CA ALA A 137 23.10 10.46 -6.82
C ALA A 137 21.77 9.76 -7.15
N PHE A 138 21.01 9.40 -6.12
CA PHE A 138 19.63 8.96 -6.31
C PHE A 138 18.83 10.17 -6.81
N THR A 139 18.72 10.31 -8.12
CA THR A 139 17.90 11.32 -8.81
C THR A 139 16.43 10.89 -8.77
N GLY A 140 15.84 10.91 -7.57
CA GLY A 140 14.41 10.62 -7.36
C GLY A 140 13.95 9.23 -7.82
N ILE A 141 12.63 9.04 -7.84
CA ILE A 141 11.95 7.88 -8.44
C ILE A 141 12.21 7.79 -9.97
N GLU A 142 12.84 8.80 -10.56
CA GLU A 142 12.89 9.01 -12.01
C GLU A 142 13.85 8.09 -12.78
N SER A 143 14.73 7.30 -12.15
CA SER A 143 15.82 6.65 -12.90
C SER A 143 15.75 5.13 -13.13
N SER A 144 14.88 4.37 -12.46
CA SER A 144 14.71 2.95 -12.82
C SER A 144 13.71 2.82 -13.98
N ARG A 145 14.20 2.96 -15.22
CA ARG A 145 13.47 2.44 -16.39
C ARG A 145 13.41 0.92 -16.30
N GLU A 146 12.43 0.44 -15.57
CA GLU A 146 12.15 -0.98 -15.48
C GLU A 146 11.73 -1.53 -16.84
N SER A 147 12.32 -2.65 -17.22
CA SER A 147 11.86 -3.36 -18.41
C SER A 147 10.53 -4.04 -18.09
N CYS A 148 9.51 -3.74 -18.90
CA CYS A 148 8.24 -4.43 -18.87
C CYS A 148 8.23 -5.41 -20.04
N GLY A 149 7.63 -6.60 -19.87
CA GLY A 149 7.50 -7.55 -20.97
C GLY A 149 6.78 -6.90 -22.16
N PHE A 150 7.15 -7.29 -23.38
CA PHE A 150 6.61 -6.67 -24.60
C PHE A 150 5.08 -6.61 -24.60
N PHE A 151 4.41 -7.73 -24.31
CA PHE A 151 2.96 -7.81 -24.23
C PHE A 151 2.36 -6.95 -23.10
N ASP A 152 3.01 -6.90 -21.93
CA ASP A 152 2.53 -6.08 -20.81
C ASP A 152 2.65 -4.57 -21.11
N SER A 153 3.74 -4.15 -21.77
CA SER A 153 3.95 -2.77 -22.20
C SER A 153 2.95 -2.36 -23.27
N MET A 154 2.70 -3.22 -24.27
CA MET A 154 1.69 -2.98 -25.31
C MET A 154 0.28 -2.89 -24.71
N HIS A 155 -0.10 -3.83 -23.84
CA HIS A 155 -1.39 -3.81 -23.15
C HIS A 155 -1.56 -2.55 -22.29
N TYR A 156 -0.52 -2.17 -21.53
CA TYR A 156 -0.52 -0.94 -20.73
C TYR A 156 -0.76 0.31 -21.61
N ARG A 157 -0.02 0.44 -22.72
CA ARG A 157 -0.19 1.56 -23.67
C ARG A 157 -1.58 1.59 -24.28
N MET A 158 -2.09 0.45 -24.74
CA MET A 158 -3.44 0.33 -25.29
C MET A 158 -4.49 0.80 -24.27
N MET A 159 -4.44 0.28 -23.05
CA MET A 159 -5.39 0.63 -21.99
C MET A 159 -5.31 2.09 -21.60
N ARG A 160 -4.09 2.65 -21.52
CA ARG A 160 -3.87 4.06 -21.25
C ARG A 160 -4.45 4.95 -22.35
N THR A 161 -4.26 4.59 -23.62
CA THR A 161 -4.85 5.32 -24.74
C THR A 161 -6.38 5.29 -24.69
N LEU A 162 -6.97 4.11 -24.49
CA LEU A 162 -8.44 3.97 -24.33
C LEU A 162 -8.98 4.80 -23.16
N HIS A 163 -8.25 4.83 -22.05
CA HIS A 163 -8.63 5.64 -20.90
C HIS A 163 -8.56 7.14 -21.19
N ASN A 164 -7.48 7.61 -21.82
CA ASN A 164 -7.32 9.03 -22.14
C ASN A 164 -8.32 9.52 -23.19
N THR A 165 -8.78 8.66 -24.10
CA THR A 165 -9.73 9.04 -25.16
C THR A 165 -11.19 8.96 -24.72
N GLY A 166 -11.53 8.03 -23.82
CA GLY A 166 -12.91 7.76 -23.43
C GLY A 166 -13.22 7.87 -21.94
N PHE A 167 -12.28 7.59 -21.03
CA PHE A 167 -12.54 7.39 -19.60
C PHE A 167 -11.78 8.37 -18.69
N LYS A 168 -11.52 9.58 -19.16
CA LYS A 168 -10.99 10.70 -18.39
C LYS A 168 -12.07 11.80 -18.26
N SER A 169 -12.02 12.61 -17.21
CA SER A 169 -13.00 13.68 -16.97
C SER A 169 -13.07 14.70 -18.13
N ASP A 170 -11.93 14.96 -18.76
CA ASP A 170 -11.71 15.84 -19.92
C ASP A 170 -11.54 15.06 -21.24
N ALA A 171 -11.93 13.78 -21.28
CA ALA A 171 -11.73 12.95 -22.46
C ALA A 171 -12.50 13.47 -23.69
N PRO A 172 -11.89 13.50 -24.89
CA PRO A 172 -12.54 13.99 -26.11
C PRO A 172 -13.87 13.29 -26.44
N LEU A 173 -13.97 11.98 -26.21
CA LEU A 173 -15.20 11.21 -26.44
C LEU A 173 -16.12 11.16 -25.21
N GLY A 174 -15.73 11.79 -24.11
CA GLY A 174 -16.49 11.81 -22.86
C GLY A 174 -17.93 12.31 -23.01
N PRO A 175 -18.19 13.46 -23.68
CA PRO A 175 -19.55 13.96 -23.88
C PRO A 175 -20.44 13.03 -24.72
N LEU A 176 -19.86 12.40 -25.76
CA LEU A 176 -20.55 11.45 -26.62
C LEU A 176 -21.01 10.23 -25.82
N PHE A 177 -20.09 9.60 -25.08
CA PHE A 177 -20.40 8.42 -24.28
C PHE A 177 -21.34 8.73 -23.11
N ARG A 178 -21.26 9.93 -22.53
CA ARG A 178 -22.23 10.42 -21.53
C ARG A 178 -23.64 10.49 -22.10
N ASN A 179 -23.81 11.07 -23.28
CA ASN A 179 -25.13 11.19 -23.92
C ASN A 179 -25.68 9.81 -24.33
N LEU A 180 -24.83 8.94 -24.87
CA LEU A 180 -25.21 7.56 -25.21
C LEU A 180 -25.58 6.76 -23.96
N GLY A 181 -24.77 6.87 -22.90
CA GLY A 181 -25.03 6.25 -21.60
C GLY A 181 -26.36 6.68 -21.00
N ARG A 182 -26.68 7.99 -21.02
CA ARG A 182 -27.99 8.51 -20.55
C ARG A 182 -29.16 7.92 -21.33
N LYS A 183 -29.04 7.75 -22.65
CA LYS A 183 -30.10 7.15 -23.47
C LYS A 183 -30.29 5.67 -23.13
N LEU A 184 -29.20 4.92 -23.04
CA LEU A 184 -29.22 3.48 -22.79
C LEU A 184 -29.63 3.15 -21.34
N ASP A 185 -29.32 4.01 -20.37
CA ASP A 185 -29.68 3.84 -18.97
C ASP A 185 -31.19 3.98 -18.69
N LYS A 186 -31.97 4.58 -19.61
CA LYS A 186 -33.43 4.72 -19.47
C LYS A 186 -34.18 3.39 -19.59
N SER A 187 -33.60 2.39 -20.23
CA SER A 187 -34.26 1.10 -20.48
C SER A 187 -33.48 -0.06 -19.87
N ARG A 188 -34.22 -1.07 -19.38
CA ARG A 188 -33.60 -2.31 -18.86
C ARG A 188 -32.79 -3.03 -19.95
N ALA A 189 -33.29 -3.03 -21.19
CA ALA A 189 -32.59 -3.61 -22.33
C ALA A 189 -31.29 -2.86 -22.66
N GLY A 190 -31.30 -1.53 -22.67
CA GLY A 190 -30.11 -0.71 -22.92
C GLY A 190 -29.03 -0.89 -21.86
N ARG A 191 -29.40 -0.97 -20.58
CA ARG A 191 -28.47 -1.33 -19.49
C ARG A 191 -27.83 -2.70 -19.71
N ARG A 192 -28.63 -3.69 -20.11
CA ARG A 192 -28.14 -5.05 -20.36
C ARG A 192 -27.23 -5.13 -21.57
N LEU A 193 -27.52 -4.38 -22.63
CA LEU A 193 -26.67 -4.29 -23.82
C LEU A 193 -25.28 -3.75 -23.48
N ILE A 194 -25.20 -2.61 -22.78
CA ILE A 194 -23.89 -2.07 -22.37
C ILE A 194 -23.19 -3.02 -21.42
N TYR A 195 -23.91 -3.59 -20.45
CA TYR A 195 -23.30 -4.55 -19.52
C TYR A 195 -22.63 -5.69 -20.28
N LEU A 196 -23.29 -6.31 -21.27
CA LEU A 196 -22.69 -7.39 -22.06
C LEU A 196 -21.52 -6.90 -22.92
N ALA A 197 -21.66 -5.73 -23.55
CA ALA A 197 -20.60 -5.12 -24.35
C ALA A 197 -19.34 -4.80 -23.53
N GLU A 198 -19.51 -4.46 -22.25
CA GLU A 198 -18.42 -4.21 -21.31
C GLU A 198 -17.85 -5.53 -20.73
N ASP A 199 -18.73 -6.42 -20.28
CA ASP A 199 -18.39 -7.56 -19.46
C ASP A 199 -17.52 -8.57 -20.19
N ILE A 200 -17.83 -8.89 -21.44
CA ILE A 200 -17.09 -9.84 -22.27
C ILE A 200 -15.62 -9.40 -22.42
N PRO A 201 -15.31 -8.21 -22.98
CA PRO A 201 -13.92 -7.80 -23.15
C PRO A 201 -13.20 -7.62 -21.81
N LYS A 202 -13.85 -7.03 -20.79
CA LYS A 202 -13.18 -6.82 -19.50
C LYS A 202 -12.91 -8.12 -18.76
N SER A 203 -13.81 -9.09 -18.82
CA SER A 203 -13.59 -10.41 -18.22
C SER A 203 -12.45 -11.15 -18.91
N LEU A 204 -12.39 -11.11 -20.25
CA LEU A 204 -11.35 -11.79 -21.02
C LEU A 204 -9.96 -11.12 -20.89
N PHE A 205 -9.86 -9.80 -21.06
CA PHE A 205 -8.57 -9.10 -21.11
C PHE A 205 -8.04 -8.67 -19.75
N LEU A 206 -8.92 -8.39 -18.78
CA LEU A 206 -8.53 -7.85 -17.46
C LEU A 206 -8.84 -8.80 -16.29
N GLY A 207 -9.52 -9.93 -16.55
CA GLY A 207 -10.04 -10.78 -15.48
C GLY A 207 -11.03 -10.03 -14.58
N CYS A 208 -11.87 -9.17 -15.16
CA CYS A 208 -12.79 -8.30 -14.41
C CYS A 208 -13.71 -9.10 -13.46
N ARG A 209 -13.95 -8.54 -12.27
CA ARG A 209 -14.87 -9.09 -11.26
C ARG A 209 -16.20 -8.33 -11.17
N LYS A 210 -16.50 -7.48 -12.16
CA LYS A 210 -17.80 -6.80 -12.33
C LYS A 210 -18.22 -5.96 -11.12
N CYS A 211 -17.27 -5.30 -10.47
CA CYS A 211 -17.54 -4.49 -9.28
C CYS A 211 -18.39 -3.23 -9.52
N GLY A 212 -18.61 -2.84 -10.78
CA GLY A 212 -19.31 -1.62 -11.20
C GLY A 212 -18.61 -0.30 -10.90
N ASP A 213 -17.52 -0.33 -10.13
CA ASP A 213 -16.74 0.83 -9.69
C ASP A 213 -15.26 0.62 -10.05
N CYS A 214 -14.91 0.91 -11.30
CA CYS A 214 -13.66 0.48 -11.92
C CYS A 214 -12.48 1.39 -11.55
N ALA A 215 -11.44 0.81 -10.92
CA ALA A 215 -10.26 1.52 -10.43
C ALA A 215 -8.95 1.11 -11.13
N ILE A 216 -9.02 0.52 -12.33
CA ILE A 216 -7.83 -0.04 -13.00
C ILE A 216 -6.78 1.01 -13.32
N GLN A 217 -7.19 2.24 -13.63
CA GLN A 217 -6.31 3.37 -13.95
C GLN A 217 -5.34 3.69 -12.81
N HIS A 218 -5.78 3.49 -11.57
CA HIS A 218 -4.98 3.72 -10.36
C HIS A 218 -3.96 2.60 -10.10
N VAL A 219 -4.13 1.44 -10.75
CA VAL A 219 -3.31 0.24 -10.54
C VAL A 219 -2.64 -0.19 -11.86
N GLY A 220 -2.17 0.78 -12.64
CA GLY A 220 -1.45 0.53 -13.90
C GLY A 220 -2.26 -0.24 -14.94
N PHE A 221 -3.57 -0.01 -15.00
CA PHE A 221 -4.53 -0.74 -15.83
C PHE A 221 -4.58 -2.25 -15.53
N LEU A 222 -4.45 -2.60 -14.25
CA LEU A 222 -4.70 -3.95 -13.73
C LEU A 222 -5.94 -3.92 -12.83
N CYS A 223 -6.75 -4.98 -12.88
CA CYS A 223 -7.93 -5.09 -12.03
C CYS A 223 -7.51 -5.37 -10.57
N PRO A 224 -7.79 -4.47 -9.60
CA PRO A 224 -7.44 -4.71 -8.20
C PRO A 224 -8.26 -5.87 -7.59
N GLU A 225 -9.50 -6.04 -8.05
CA GLU A 225 -10.41 -7.08 -7.55
C GLU A 225 -9.94 -8.50 -7.92
N SER A 226 -9.36 -8.70 -9.11
CA SER A 226 -8.83 -10.01 -9.52
C SER A 226 -7.33 -10.18 -9.22
N GLY A 227 -6.58 -9.10 -9.30
CA GLY A 227 -5.13 -9.09 -9.10
C GLY A 227 -4.70 -9.16 -7.64
N CYS A 228 -5.55 -8.75 -6.70
CA CYS A 228 -5.25 -8.76 -5.27
C CYS A 228 -6.31 -9.58 -4.49
N PRO A 229 -5.92 -10.60 -3.70
CA PRO A 229 -6.83 -11.30 -2.79
C PRO A 229 -7.48 -10.40 -1.74
N LYS A 230 -6.84 -9.26 -1.44
CA LYS A 230 -7.31 -8.26 -0.49
C LYS A 230 -8.06 -7.11 -1.16
N HIS A 231 -8.18 -7.11 -2.49
CA HIS A 231 -8.88 -6.10 -3.30
C HIS A 231 -8.43 -4.64 -3.04
N ILE A 232 -7.15 -4.45 -2.69
CA ILE A 232 -6.62 -3.14 -2.26
C ILE A 232 -6.42 -2.20 -3.44
N ARG A 233 -6.90 -0.96 -3.30
CA ARG A 233 -6.80 0.13 -4.29
C ARG A 233 -5.74 1.18 -4.02
N ASN A 234 -5.10 1.15 -2.84
CA ASN A 234 -4.08 2.12 -2.42
C ASN A 234 -2.80 1.41 -1.97
N GLY A 235 -1.91 1.10 -2.92
CA GLY A 235 -0.59 0.54 -2.64
C GLY A 235 -0.56 -0.92 -2.17
N ALA A 236 0.64 -1.48 -2.08
CA ALA A 236 0.84 -2.84 -1.60
C ALA A 236 0.54 -2.94 -0.09
N CYS A 237 0.03 -4.08 0.35
CA CYS A 237 -0.34 -4.37 1.75
C CYS A 237 0.83 -4.43 2.76
N GLY A 238 2.06 -4.16 2.35
CA GLY A 238 3.27 -4.35 3.15
C GLY A 238 3.75 -5.81 3.26
N GLY A 239 2.91 -6.79 2.90
CA GLY A 239 3.28 -8.21 2.93
C GLY A 239 3.96 -8.74 1.66
N SER A 240 3.97 -7.96 0.57
CA SER A 240 4.64 -8.36 -0.66
C SER A 240 6.14 -8.53 -0.44
N ARG A 241 6.71 -9.62 -0.96
CA ARG A 241 8.12 -9.96 -0.79
C ARG A 241 8.73 -10.27 -2.14
N ASN A 242 9.86 -9.63 -2.46
CA ASN A 242 10.59 -9.81 -3.71
C ASN A 242 9.69 -9.68 -4.97
N GLY A 243 8.70 -8.79 -4.92
CA GLY A 243 7.72 -8.59 -5.99
C GLY A 243 6.54 -9.58 -6.01
N PHE A 244 6.54 -10.62 -5.16
CA PHE A 244 5.47 -11.63 -5.07
C PHE A 244 4.39 -11.27 -4.04
N CYS A 245 3.18 -11.78 -4.25
CA CYS A 245 2.06 -11.61 -3.33
C CYS A 245 2.25 -12.45 -2.06
N GLU A 246 1.79 -11.95 -0.91
CA GLU A 246 1.92 -12.67 0.37
C GLU A 246 0.96 -13.86 0.48
N VAL A 247 -0.23 -13.75 -0.13
CA VAL A 247 -1.29 -14.78 -0.03
C VAL A 247 -1.11 -15.82 -1.14
N ASN A 248 -0.77 -15.36 -2.34
CA ASN A 248 -0.55 -16.20 -3.52
C ASN A 248 0.93 -16.10 -3.92
N THR A 249 1.77 -16.91 -3.30
CA THR A 249 3.23 -16.85 -3.42
C THR A 249 3.75 -17.23 -4.81
N ASP A 250 2.90 -17.82 -5.65
CA ASP A 250 3.15 -18.23 -7.03
C ASP A 250 3.04 -17.07 -8.04
N ARG A 251 2.51 -15.91 -7.64
CA ARG A 251 2.29 -14.78 -8.55
C ARG A 251 2.85 -13.45 -8.05
N LEU A 252 3.21 -12.60 -9.01
CA LEU A 252 3.62 -11.24 -8.75
C LEU A 252 2.47 -10.43 -8.12
N CYS A 253 2.81 -9.61 -7.13
CA CYS A 253 1.91 -8.65 -6.52
C CYS A 253 1.38 -7.68 -7.58
N VAL A 254 0.06 -7.43 -7.59
CA VAL A 254 -0.54 -6.50 -8.56
C VAL A 254 0.08 -5.10 -8.48
N TRP A 255 0.47 -4.65 -7.29
CA TRP A 255 1.12 -3.35 -7.08
C TRP A 255 2.57 -3.32 -7.55
N TYR A 256 3.28 -4.45 -7.47
CA TYR A 256 4.60 -4.57 -8.10
C TYR A 256 4.49 -4.52 -9.64
N ARG A 257 3.47 -5.20 -10.20
CA ARG A 257 3.18 -5.12 -11.65
C ARG A 257 2.77 -3.71 -12.08
N ALA A 258 1.94 -3.02 -11.29
CA ALA A 258 1.54 -1.64 -11.53
C ALA A 258 2.75 -0.70 -11.50
N TRP A 259 3.63 -0.85 -10.50
CA TRP A 259 4.88 -0.11 -10.41
C TRP A 259 5.74 -0.31 -11.66
N ARG A 260 5.95 -1.56 -12.11
CA ARG A 260 6.70 -1.82 -13.36
C ARG A 260 6.09 -1.12 -14.58
N ARG A 261 4.76 -1.10 -14.70
CA ARG A 261 4.06 -0.41 -15.79
C ARG A 261 4.27 1.11 -15.71
N PHE A 262 4.05 1.71 -14.55
CA PHE A 262 4.25 3.15 -14.35
C PHE A 262 5.72 3.56 -14.55
N ALA A 263 6.67 2.84 -13.94
CA ALA A 263 8.11 3.06 -14.07
C ALA A 263 8.58 2.96 -15.53
N SER A 264 8.07 1.99 -16.30
CA SER A 264 8.42 1.85 -17.73
C SER A 264 8.00 3.06 -18.59
N SER A 265 7.08 3.89 -18.09
CA SER A 265 6.66 5.14 -18.73
C SER A 265 7.14 6.40 -18.02
N GLY A 266 8.02 6.28 -17.02
CA GLY A 266 8.48 7.43 -16.22
C GLY A 266 7.40 8.06 -15.34
N GLN A 267 6.38 7.30 -14.95
CA GLN A 267 5.21 7.77 -14.20
C GLN A 267 5.04 7.10 -12.84
N ALA A 268 6.11 6.55 -12.27
CA ALA A 268 6.02 5.88 -10.96
C ALA A 268 5.58 6.84 -9.83
N GLY A 269 5.74 8.17 -10.01
CA GLY A 269 5.20 9.20 -9.12
C GLY A 269 3.67 9.13 -8.94
N LEU A 270 2.91 8.70 -9.95
CA LEU A 270 1.45 8.58 -9.88
C LEU A 270 0.98 7.66 -8.75
N MET A 271 1.82 6.72 -8.31
CA MET A 271 1.49 5.80 -7.22
C MET A 271 1.44 6.49 -5.85
N ALA A 272 2.04 7.67 -5.73
CA ALA A 272 2.02 8.50 -4.53
C ALA A 272 0.94 9.58 -4.56
N GLU A 273 0.20 9.70 -5.68
CA GLU A 273 -0.78 10.75 -5.89
C GLU A 273 -2.16 10.31 -5.43
N GLY A 274 -2.74 11.10 -4.52
CA GLY A 274 -4.13 10.96 -4.10
C GLY A 274 -4.44 9.70 -3.30
N LEU A 275 -5.71 9.58 -2.92
CA LEU A 275 -6.27 8.40 -2.28
C LEU A 275 -7.47 7.96 -3.11
N VAL A 276 -7.46 6.71 -3.58
CA VAL A 276 -8.62 6.12 -4.24
C VAL A 276 -9.64 5.75 -3.18
N PRO A 277 -10.88 6.26 -3.25
CA PRO A 277 -11.92 5.89 -2.29
C PRO A 277 -12.18 4.38 -2.27
N PRO A 278 -12.69 3.86 -1.14
CA PRO A 278 -13.16 2.48 -1.07
C PRO A 278 -14.17 2.18 -2.18
N ARG A 279 -14.21 0.92 -2.59
CA ARG A 279 -15.17 0.43 -3.56
C ARG A 279 -16.60 0.75 -3.14
N MET A 280 -17.38 1.28 -4.07
CA MET A 280 -18.83 1.42 -3.86
C MET A 280 -19.57 0.12 -4.13
N TRP A 281 -19.89 -0.61 -3.07
CA TRP A 281 -20.59 -1.90 -3.13
C TRP A 281 -21.99 -1.83 -3.71
N ALA A 282 -22.66 -0.67 -3.63
CA ALA A 282 -23.97 -0.46 -4.25
C ALA A 282 -23.96 -0.60 -5.79
N LEU A 283 -22.78 -0.54 -6.42
CA LEU A 283 -22.61 -0.71 -7.86
C LEU A 283 -22.26 -2.16 -8.26
N ASP A 284 -22.18 -3.10 -7.32
CA ASP A 284 -21.80 -4.48 -7.63
C ASP A 284 -22.69 -5.11 -8.70
N GLY A 285 -22.08 -5.81 -9.66
CA GLY A 285 -22.77 -6.42 -10.79
C GLY A 285 -23.32 -5.45 -11.84
N THR A 286 -23.05 -4.14 -11.72
CA THR A 286 -23.49 -3.13 -12.71
C THR A 286 -22.36 -2.74 -13.69
N SER A 287 -22.71 -2.06 -14.78
CA SER A 287 -21.76 -1.59 -15.79
C SER A 287 -20.91 -0.43 -15.26
N SER A 288 -19.59 -0.63 -15.19
CA SER A 288 -18.69 0.45 -14.77
C SER A 288 -18.50 1.52 -15.84
N TRP A 289 -18.74 1.21 -17.13
CA TRP A 289 -18.78 2.25 -18.18
C TRP A 289 -19.96 3.20 -17.98
N LEU A 290 -21.16 2.68 -17.72
CA LEU A 290 -22.31 3.51 -17.39
C LEU A 290 -22.07 4.34 -16.13
N ASN A 291 -21.56 3.70 -15.07
CA ASN A 291 -21.35 4.39 -13.80
C ASN A 291 -20.32 5.51 -13.91
N PHE A 292 -19.21 5.29 -14.63
CA PHE A 292 -18.23 6.34 -14.89
C PHE A 292 -18.85 7.52 -15.65
N HIS A 293 -19.48 7.26 -16.80
CA HIS A 293 -19.99 8.34 -17.67
C HIS A 293 -21.17 9.11 -17.06
N LEU A 294 -21.92 8.47 -16.16
CA LEU A 294 -23.02 9.09 -15.41
C LEU A 294 -22.58 9.67 -14.06
N GLY A 295 -21.29 9.61 -13.71
CA GLY A 295 -20.75 10.16 -12.48
C GLY A 295 -21.23 9.45 -11.20
N ARG A 296 -21.59 8.17 -11.32
CA ARG A 296 -22.05 7.34 -10.20
C ARG A 296 -20.92 6.65 -9.45
N ASP A 297 -19.75 6.52 -10.07
CA ASP A 297 -18.59 5.81 -9.54
C ASP A 297 -17.72 6.71 -8.62
N HIS A 298 -16.64 6.16 -8.05
CA HIS A 298 -15.80 6.88 -7.10
C HIS A 298 -15.16 8.15 -7.70
N GLN A 299 -15.13 8.28 -9.03
CA GLN A 299 -14.58 9.45 -9.72
C GLN A 299 -15.61 10.58 -9.80
N GLY A 300 -16.91 10.25 -9.91
CA GLY A 300 -17.99 11.23 -9.81
C GLY A 300 -18.36 11.60 -8.37
N ALA A 301 -18.39 10.59 -7.49
CA ALA A 301 -18.71 10.78 -6.07
C ALA A 301 -17.52 11.32 -5.24
N GLY A 302 -16.29 11.18 -5.73
CA GLY A 302 -15.07 11.66 -5.07
C GLY A 302 -15.05 13.18 -4.87
N ASN A 303 -15.72 13.94 -5.74
CA ASN A 303 -15.90 15.39 -5.55
C ASN A 303 -16.69 15.72 -4.27
N CYS A 304 -17.50 14.80 -3.71
CA CYS A 304 -18.17 15.03 -2.43
C CYS A 304 -17.26 14.78 -1.22
N LEU A 305 -16.21 13.95 -1.34
CA LEU A 305 -15.30 13.66 -0.23
C LEU A 305 -14.23 14.75 -0.05
N GLU A 306 -13.75 15.34 -1.15
CA GLU A 306 -12.91 16.55 -1.10
C GLU A 306 -13.71 17.79 -0.62
N HIS A 307 -15.03 17.81 -0.87
CA HIS A 307 -15.95 18.86 -0.37
C HIS A 307 -16.61 18.55 0.98
N THR A 308 -16.01 17.72 1.84
CA THR A 308 -16.45 17.60 3.24
C THR A 308 -16.22 18.87 4.09
N GLY A 309 -15.81 19.98 3.46
CA GLY A 309 -15.93 21.34 4.01
C GLY A 309 -17.16 22.14 3.55
N SER A 310 -17.98 21.65 2.61
CA SER A 310 -19.09 22.44 2.03
C SER A 310 -20.19 21.61 1.35
N CYS A 311 -20.74 20.60 2.01
CA CYS A 311 -22.03 20.03 1.61
C CYS A 311 -23.06 20.37 2.69
N LYS A 312 -23.79 21.47 2.49
CA LYS A 312 -25.06 21.71 3.20
C LYS A 312 -26.08 20.69 2.68
N MET A 313 -26.84 20.13 3.63
CA MET A 313 -27.99 19.24 3.40
C MET A 313 -28.94 19.77 2.33
#